data_AF-A0A6C0BI02-F1
#
_entry.id   AF-A0A6C0BI02-F1
#
_cell.length_a   1.000
_cell.length_b   1.000
_cell.length_c   1.000
_cell.angle_alpha   90.00
_cell.angle_beta   90.00
_cell.angle_gamma   90.00
#
_symmetry.space_group_name_H-M   'P 1'
#
loop_
_entity.id
_entity.type
_entity.pdbx_description
1 polymer ?
#
loop_
_entity_poly.entity_id
_entity_poly.type
_entity_poly.pdbx_seq_one_letter_code
_entity_poly.pdbx_strand_id
1 'polypeptide(L)'
;MSASYAMNGVKNPEHDKIWYDLGKKLSIIDHNCTRSYFITMQNYGTSHKMSSKICNISLISIKSTLDAMVCGSYPLDIHTITAYSVEVPLTHVFYAFPNPDLTTENQYAQRQHTYKKSYNKEEKEFIEEFIILIRYFLLEIVEIDIIKQNKHYKRLEKNINKIMKALDSFNKLFRHTEMTDA
;
A
#
# COMPACT_ATOMS: atom_id res chain seq x y z
N MET A 1 14.16 -33.15 -0.83
CA MET A 1 12.90 -33.62 -1.43
C MET A 1 11.91 -32.47 -1.40
N SER A 2 11.81 -31.73 -2.50
CA SER A 2 10.90 -30.59 -2.65
C SER A 2 9.58 -31.08 -3.21
N ALA A 3 8.52 -31.08 -2.40
CA ALA A 3 7.16 -31.25 -2.91
C ALA A 3 6.85 -30.03 -3.79
N SER A 4 7.00 -30.22 -5.10
CA SER A 4 6.45 -29.34 -6.11
C SER A 4 4.92 -29.39 -5.93
N TYR A 5 4.34 -28.30 -5.41
CA TYR A 5 2.92 -28.04 -5.56
C TYR A 5 2.67 -27.67 -7.02
N ALA A 6 2.80 -28.65 -7.92
CA ALA A 6 2.13 -28.60 -9.21
C ALA A 6 0.63 -28.76 -8.88
N MET A 7 -0.02 -27.65 -8.57
CA MET A 7 -1.47 -27.60 -8.46
C MET A 7 -2.00 -27.87 -9.87
N ASN A 8 -2.46 -29.09 -10.09
CA ASN A 8 -3.16 -29.53 -11.30
C ASN A 8 -4.28 -28.53 -11.60
N GLY A 9 -4.13 -27.66 -12.61
CA GLY A 9 -5.18 -27.01 -13.42
C GLY A 9 -6.47 -26.48 -12.77
N VAL A 10 -6.56 -26.38 -11.45
CA VAL A 10 -7.79 -26.10 -10.72
C VAL A 10 -7.61 -24.78 -10.00
N LYS A 11 -8.46 -23.79 -10.34
CA LYS A 11 -8.58 -22.54 -9.58
C LYS A 11 -8.78 -22.91 -8.11
N ASN A 12 -7.95 -22.36 -7.22
CA ASN A 12 -8.08 -22.55 -5.79
C ASN A 12 -8.85 -21.36 -5.22
N PRO A 13 -10.16 -21.49 -4.90
CA PRO A 13 -10.98 -20.35 -4.50
C PRO A 13 -10.54 -19.69 -3.19
N GLU A 14 -9.79 -20.40 -2.34
CA GLU A 14 -9.21 -19.83 -1.12
C GLU A 14 -7.97 -18.98 -1.43
N HIS A 15 -7.11 -19.45 -2.34
CA HIS A 15 -5.96 -18.66 -2.81
C HIS A 15 -6.40 -17.40 -3.56
N ASP A 16 -7.43 -17.51 -4.42
CA ASP A 16 -7.97 -16.38 -5.17
C ASP A 16 -8.47 -15.29 -4.23
N LYS A 17 -9.16 -15.66 -3.13
CA LYS A 17 -9.60 -14.71 -2.09
C LYS A 17 -8.43 -14.01 -1.41
N ILE A 18 -7.36 -14.73 -1.06
CA ILE A 18 -6.17 -14.13 -0.43
C ILE A 18 -5.57 -13.05 -1.35
N TRP A 19 -5.36 -13.35 -2.63
CA TRP A 19 -4.82 -12.39 -3.59
C TRP A 19 -5.74 -11.20 -3.81
N TYR A 20 -7.03 -11.46 -3.93
CA TYR A 20 -8.06 -10.42 -4.06
C TYR A 20 -8.07 -9.47 -2.86
N ASP A 21 -8.11 -10.01 -1.64
CA ASP A 21 -8.14 -9.22 -0.41
C ASP A 21 -6.85 -8.41 -0.22
N LEU A 22 -5.70 -8.99 -0.55
CA LEU A 22 -4.43 -8.28 -0.57
C LEU A 22 -4.42 -7.11 -1.55
N GLY A 23 -4.90 -7.34 -2.78
CA GLY A 23 -5.01 -6.28 -3.78
C GLY A 23 -5.91 -5.14 -3.34
N LYS A 24 -7.07 -5.48 -2.77
CA LYS A 24 -8.02 -4.51 -2.21
C LYS A 24 -7.41 -3.70 -1.06
N LYS A 25 -6.78 -4.37 -0.08
CA LYS A 25 -6.09 -3.69 1.05
C LYS A 25 -4.99 -2.76 0.54
N LEU A 26 -4.17 -3.22 -0.40
CA LEU A 26 -3.07 -2.42 -0.96
C LEU A 26 -3.59 -1.18 -1.70
N SER A 27 -4.72 -1.30 -2.41
CA SER A 27 -5.37 -0.17 -3.08
C SER A 27 -5.83 0.91 -2.08
N ILE A 28 -6.41 0.50 -0.95
CA ILE A 28 -6.83 1.44 0.11
C ILE A 28 -5.61 2.18 0.68
N ILE A 29 -4.52 1.47 0.94
CA ILE A 29 -3.29 2.07 1.49
C ILE A 29 -2.65 3.03 0.49
N ASP A 30 -2.64 2.69 -0.79
CA ASP A 30 -2.09 3.54 -1.86
C ASP A 30 -2.87 4.86 -1.97
N HIS A 31 -4.20 4.79 -1.86
CA HIS A 31 -5.04 5.98 -1.78
C HIS A 31 -4.73 6.80 -0.52
N ASN A 32 -4.68 6.18 0.65
CA ASN A 32 -4.37 6.90 1.89
C ASN A 32 -2.97 7.53 1.86
N CYS A 33 -1.98 6.86 1.27
CA CYS A 33 -0.64 7.41 1.06
C CYS A 33 -0.69 8.65 0.17
N THR A 34 -1.46 8.61 -0.90
CA THR A 34 -1.65 9.74 -1.84
C THR A 34 -2.35 10.91 -1.16
N ARG A 35 -3.42 10.65 -0.40
CA ARG A 35 -4.14 11.67 0.36
C ARG A 35 -3.26 12.29 1.44
N SER A 36 -2.52 11.48 2.20
CA SER A 36 -1.55 11.97 3.17
C SER A 36 -0.44 12.79 2.49
N TYR A 37 0.02 12.41 1.30
CA TYR A 37 0.96 13.22 0.52
C TYR A 37 0.38 14.61 0.24
N PHE A 38 -0.86 14.69 -0.25
CA PHE A 38 -1.49 15.97 -0.51
C PHE A 38 -1.73 16.81 0.77
N ILE A 39 -2.18 16.20 1.87
CA ILE A 39 -2.33 16.88 3.17
C ILE A 39 -0.97 17.47 3.60
N THR A 40 0.13 16.73 3.44
CA THR A 40 1.48 17.22 3.78
C THR A 40 2.01 18.28 2.80
N MET A 41 1.53 18.27 1.56
CA MET A 41 1.91 19.21 0.50
C MET A 41 1.22 20.57 0.60
N GLN A 42 0.04 20.67 1.23
CA GLN A 42 -0.73 21.92 1.37
C GLN A 42 -0.10 22.97 2.33
N ASN A 43 1.21 22.86 2.57
CA ASN A 43 2.16 23.69 3.31
C ASN A 43 1.91 23.90 4.81
N TYR A 44 2.86 23.34 5.56
CA TYR A 44 3.43 23.82 6.82
C TYR A 44 4.90 24.20 6.52
N GLY A 45 5.59 25.07 7.26
CA GLY A 45 6.94 25.58 6.94
C GLY A 45 8.08 24.55 6.69
N THR A 46 7.77 23.25 6.74
CA THR A 46 8.60 22.08 6.46
C THR A 46 8.15 21.26 5.25
N SER A 47 7.24 21.78 4.41
CA SER A 47 6.51 21.00 3.39
C SER A 47 7.38 20.18 2.47
N HIS A 48 8.52 20.70 2.00
CA HIS A 48 9.44 19.94 1.16
C HIS A 48 10.06 18.74 1.90
N LYS A 49 10.39 18.90 3.19
CA LYS A 49 10.96 17.81 4.02
C LYS A 49 9.91 16.73 4.31
N MET A 50 8.67 17.14 4.60
CA MET A 50 7.57 16.20 4.90
C MET A 50 7.11 15.45 3.65
N SER A 51 6.81 16.19 2.58
CA SER A 51 6.41 15.62 1.28
C SER A 51 7.49 14.70 0.70
N SER A 52 8.78 15.06 0.82
CA SER A 52 9.88 14.19 0.40
C SER A 52 9.91 12.87 1.18
N LYS A 53 9.67 12.91 2.50
CA LYS A 53 9.65 11.69 3.32
C LYS A 53 8.48 10.77 2.99
N ILE A 54 7.28 11.31 2.78
CA ILE A 54 6.12 10.49 2.40
C ILE A 54 6.26 9.95 0.96
N CYS A 55 6.86 10.71 0.02
CA CYS A 55 7.20 10.18 -1.31
C CYS A 55 8.13 8.96 -1.27
N ASN A 56 8.97 8.84 -0.23
CA ASN A 56 9.82 7.66 -0.04
C ASN A 56 9.04 6.43 0.47
N ILE A 57 7.77 6.58 0.88
CA ILE A 57 6.85 5.49 1.20
C ILE A 57 6.19 5.00 -0.10
N SER A 58 7.01 4.60 -1.08
CA SER A 58 6.53 4.13 -2.38
C SER A 58 6.21 2.64 -2.35
N LEU A 59 4.93 2.30 -2.57
CA LEU A 59 4.45 0.92 -2.63
C LEU A 59 4.77 0.21 -3.96
N ILE A 60 5.34 0.91 -4.96
CA ILE A 60 5.63 0.35 -6.29
C ILE A 60 6.48 -0.93 -6.21
N SER A 61 7.50 -0.92 -5.35
CA SER A 61 8.39 -2.08 -5.18
C SER A 61 7.70 -3.29 -4.55
N ILE A 62 6.70 -3.05 -3.68
CA ILE A 62 5.85 -4.09 -3.10
C ILE A 62 4.89 -4.62 -4.16
N LYS A 63 4.16 -3.73 -4.84
CA LYS A 63 3.25 -4.06 -5.95
C LYS A 63 3.93 -4.94 -7.00
N SER A 64 5.09 -4.52 -7.50
CA SER A 64 5.86 -5.29 -8.49
C SER A 64 6.33 -6.66 -7.98
N THR A 65 6.66 -6.77 -6.69
CA THR A 65 7.07 -8.06 -6.13
C THR A 65 5.88 -8.98 -5.95
N LEU A 66 4.75 -8.47 -5.44
CA LEU A 66 3.51 -9.23 -5.28
C LEU A 66 2.91 -9.63 -6.64
N ASP A 67 3.01 -8.77 -7.65
CA ASP A 67 2.59 -9.06 -9.03
C ASP A 67 3.35 -10.27 -9.62
N ALA A 68 4.67 -10.32 -9.42
CA ALA A 68 5.47 -11.47 -9.81
C ALA A 68 5.11 -12.74 -9.01
N MET A 69 4.70 -12.59 -7.74
CA MET A 69 4.27 -13.72 -6.91
C MET A 69 2.93 -14.28 -7.39
N VAL A 70 1.92 -13.43 -7.57
CA VAL A 70 0.58 -13.85 -7.99
C VAL A 70 0.64 -14.46 -9.40
N CYS A 71 1.31 -13.83 -10.36
CA CYS A 71 1.45 -14.41 -11.71
C CYS A 71 2.22 -15.74 -11.70
N GLY A 72 3.18 -15.89 -10.79
CA GLY A 72 3.95 -17.13 -10.63
C GLY A 72 3.24 -18.22 -9.83
N SER A 73 2.13 -17.91 -9.16
CA SER A 73 1.34 -18.86 -8.37
C SER A 73 0.35 -19.69 -9.21
N TYR A 74 0.12 -19.31 -10.46
CA TYR A 74 -0.82 -19.97 -11.35
C TYR A 74 -0.11 -20.57 -12.57
N PRO A 75 -0.63 -21.68 -13.13
CA PRO A 75 -0.27 -22.17 -14.45
C PRO A 75 -0.42 -21.10 -15.56
N LEU A 76 0.34 -21.25 -16.66
CA LEU A 76 0.39 -20.26 -17.75
C LEU A 76 -0.94 -20.08 -18.51
N ASP A 77 -1.86 -21.04 -18.40
CA ASP A 77 -3.19 -21.03 -19.02
C ASP A 77 -4.25 -20.35 -18.15
N ILE A 78 -3.94 -20.03 -16.89
CA ILE A 78 -4.81 -19.25 -16.01
C ILE A 78 -4.38 -17.80 -16.05
N HIS A 79 -5.30 -16.91 -16.42
CA HIS A 79 -5.05 -15.47 -16.54
C HIS A 79 -5.85 -14.61 -15.56
N THR A 80 -6.75 -15.23 -14.79
CA THR A 80 -7.67 -14.54 -13.88
C THR A 80 -7.77 -15.25 -12.53
N ILE A 81 -8.02 -14.47 -11.48
CA ILE A 81 -8.54 -14.97 -10.20
C ILE A 81 -10.04 -14.73 -10.15
N THR A 82 -10.77 -15.59 -9.44
CA THR A 82 -12.20 -15.43 -9.21
C THR A 82 -12.50 -15.45 -7.72
N ALA A 83 -12.86 -14.30 -7.16
CA ALA A 83 -13.21 -14.13 -5.75
C ALA A 83 -14.50 -13.33 -5.62
N TYR A 84 -15.41 -13.77 -4.72
CA TYR A 84 -16.69 -13.08 -4.47
C TYR A 84 -17.52 -12.83 -5.74
N SER A 85 -17.49 -13.77 -6.70
CA SER A 85 -18.14 -13.65 -8.02
C SER A 85 -17.58 -12.53 -8.91
N VAL A 86 -16.42 -11.98 -8.58
CA VAL A 86 -15.68 -11.02 -9.39
C VAL A 86 -14.47 -11.72 -10.02
N GLU A 87 -14.29 -11.52 -11.32
CA GLU A 87 -13.13 -12.01 -12.05
C GLU A 87 -12.15 -10.86 -12.30
N VAL A 88 -10.89 -11.06 -11.90
CA VAL A 88 -9.83 -10.04 -12.00
C VAL A 88 -8.63 -10.64 -12.73
N PRO A 89 -8.11 -10.00 -13.80
CA PRO A 89 -6.87 -10.44 -14.43
C PRO A 89 -5.71 -10.47 -13.42
N LEU A 90 -4.88 -11.51 -13.48
CA LEU A 90 -3.74 -11.67 -12.56
C LEU A 90 -2.83 -10.44 -12.53
N THR A 91 -2.56 -9.87 -13.71
CA THR A 91 -1.74 -8.67 -13.92
C THR A 91 -2.34 -7.39 -13.34
N HIS A 92 -3.62 -7.43 -12.95
CA HIS A 92 -4.38 -6.28 -12.49
C HIS A 92 -4.70 -6.32 -11.00
N VAL A 93 -4.41 -7.43 -10.31
CA VAL A 93 -4.72 -7.62 -8.88
C VAL A 93 -4.19 -6.48 -8.01
N PHE A 94 -3.04 -5.89 -8.31
CA PHE A 94 -2.46 -4.81 -7.49
C PHE A 94 -2.61 -3.41 -8.09
N TYR A 95 -3.41 -3.26 -9.15
CA TYR A 95 -3.48 -2.04 -9.95
C TYR A 95 -4.89 -1.60 -10.36
N ALA A 96 -5.87 -2.52 -10.42
CA ALA A 96 -7.18 -2.22 -11.01
C ALA A 96 -8.33 -2.15 -10.01
N PHE A 97 -8.07 -2.28 -8.71
CA PHE A 97 -9.13 -2.14 -7.73
C PHE A 97 -9.64 -0.69 -7.72
N PRO A 98 -10.92 -0.44 -8.05
CA PRO A 98 -11.45 0.90 -8.09
C PRO A 98 -11.44 1.47 -6.67
N ASN A 99 -10.85 2.64 -6.55
CA ASN A 99 -10.88 3.38 -5.29
C ASN A 99 -12.30 3.95 -5.09
N PRO A 100 -13.00 3.61 -3.99
CA PRO A 100 -14.37 4.06 -3.75
C PRO A 100 -14.50 5.58 -3.59
N ASP A 101 -13.40 6.31 -3.34
CA ASP A 101 -13.44 7.73 -2.91
C ASP A 101 -12.77 8.73 -3.89
N LEU A 102 -12.68 8.38 -5.18
CA LEU A 102 -12.08 9.25 -6.22
C LEU A 102 -12.72 10.65 -6.35
N THR A 103 -13.90 10.87 -5.75
CA THR A 103 -14.60 12.16 -5.75
C THR A 103 -13.91 13.21 -4.87
N THR A 104 -13.14 12.82 -3.84
CA THR A 104 -12.45 13.77 -2.94
C THR A 104 -11.05 14.16 -3.39
N GLU A 105 -10.40 13.40 -4.28
CA GLU A 105 -9.02 13.69 -4.74
C GLU A 105 -8.91 15.01 -5.52
N ASN A 106 -9.97 15.40 -6.25
CA ASN A 106 -10.01 16.67 -7.00
C ASN A 106 -9.95 17.92 -6.09
N GLN A 107 -10.30 17.81 -4.82
CA GLN A 107 -10.26 18.94 -3.88
C GLN A 107 -8.83 19.21 -3.38
N TYR A 108 -8.00 18.18 -3.31
CA TYR A 108 -6.63 18.28 -2.79
C TYR A 108 -5.63 18.83 -3.83
N ALA A 109 -5.95 18.73 -5.12
CA ALA A 109 -5.14 19.24 -6.23
C ALA A 109 -5.24 20.76 -6.44
N GLN A 110 -6.17 21.46 -5.78
CA GLN A 110 -6.27 22.91 -5.90
C GLN A 110 -5.14 23.59 -5.13
N ARG A 111 -4.27 24.29 -5.87
CA ARG A 111 -3.23 25.15 -5.30
C ARG A 111 -3.89 26.27 -4.50
N GLN A 112 -3.88 26.17 -3.18
CA GLN A 112 -4.35 27.26 -2.33
C GLN A 112 -3.29 28.38 -2.28
N HIS A 113 -3.73 29.63 -2.45
CA HIS A 113 -2.88 30.82 -2.40
C HIS A 113 -2.40 31.17 -0.98
N THR A 114 -3.05 30.62 0.05
CA THR A 114 -2.72 30.85 1.46
C THR A 114 -2.36 29.52 2.11
N TYR A 115 -1.13 29.43 2.62
CA TYR A 115 -0.62 28.22 3.25
C TYR A 115 -1.03 28.15 4.72
N LYS A 116 -1.45 26.96 5.20
CA LYS A 116 -1.85 26.76 6.59
C LYS A 116 -0.62 26.74 7.52
N LYS A 117 -0.82 26.99 8.82
CA LYS A 117 0.28 26.99 9.81
C LYS A 117 0.38 25.70 10.63
N SER A 118 -0.73 25.00 10.86
CA SER A 118 -0.78 23.71 11.57
C SER A 118 -1.86 22.77 11.00
N TYR A 119 -1.64 21.45 11.11
CA TYR A 119 -2.65 20.44 10.76
C TYR A 119 -3.90 20.61 11.63
N ASN A 120 -5.08 20.48 11.04
CA ASN A 120 -6.31 20.37 11.82
C ASN A 120 -6.44 18.95 12.44
N LYS A 121 -7.39 18.77 13.35
CA LYS A 121 -7.59 17.50 14.06
C LYS A 121 -7.83 16.32 13.12
N GLU A 122 -8.70 16.48 12.12
CA GLU A 122 -9.06 15.44 11.16
C GLU A 122 -7.88 15.03 10.27
N GLU A 123 -7.08 16.00 9.82
CA GLU A 123 -5.87 15.78 9.03
C GLU A 123 -4.83 14.97 9.83
N LYS A 124 -4.70 15.25 11.14
CA LYS A 124 -3.81 14.51 12.03
C LYS A 124 -4.26 13.08 12.22
N GLU A 125 -5.52 12.90 12.63
CA GLU A 125 -6.13 11.58 12.84
C GLU A 125 -6.00 10.73 11.57
N PHE A 126 -6.25 11.30 10.40
CA PHE A 126 -6.08 10.61 9.12
C PHE A 126 -4.63 10.14 8.86
N ILE A 127 -3.63 11.01 9.10
CA ILE A 127 -2.23 10.64 8.91
C ILE A 127 -1.80 9.56 9.91
N GLU A 128 -2.24 9.65 11.16
CA GLU A 128 -1.94 8.64 12.18
C GLU A 128 -2.57 7.28 11.83
N GLU A 129 -3.84 7.27 11.42
CA GLU A 129 -4.54 6.08 10.93
C GLU A 129 -3.83 5.47 9.72
N PHE A 130 -3.39 6.29 8.76
CA PHE A 130 -2.59 5.82 7.63
C PHE A 130 -1.29 5.14 8.09
N ILE A 131 -0.53 5.75 9.01
CA ILE A 131 0.73 5.19 9.52
C ILE A 131 0.49 3.83 10.18
N ILE A 132 -0.60 3.71 10.94
CA ILE A 132 -1.00 2.48 11.61
C ILE A 132 -1.40 1.43 10.57
N LEU A 133 -2.26 1.79 9.62
CA LEU A 133 -2.78 0.91 8.58
C LEU A 133 -1.67 0.31 7.72
N ILE A 134 -0.77 1.14 7.20
CA ILE A 134 0.33 0.65 6.35
C ILE A 134 1.28 -0.24 7.16
N ARG A 135 1.56 0.09 8.43
CA ARG A 135 2.40 -0.75 9.29
C ARG A 135 1.80 -2.13 9.49
N TYR A 136 0.52 -2.19 9.87
CA TYR A 136 -0.17 -3.46 10.06
C TYR A 136 -0.21 -4.28 8.77
N PHE A 137 -0.52 -3.66 7.64
CA PHE A 137 -0.50 -4.35 6.36
C PHE A 137 0.88 -4.94 6.04
N LEU A 138 1.96 -4.16 6.18
CA LEU A 138 3.31 -4.63 5.89
C LEU A 138 3.73 -5.81 6.79
N LEU A 139 3.29 -5.83 8.05
CA LEU A 139 3.49 -6.96 8.95
C LEU A 139 2.60 -8.15 8.59
N GLU A 140 1.36 -7.91 8.21
CA GLU A 140 0.42 -8.96 7.81
C GLU A 140 0.92 -9.71 6.57
N ILE A 141 1.39 -9.01 5.53
CA ILE A 141 1.72 -9.67 4.26
C ILE A 141 2.88 -10.67 4.39
N VAL A 142 3.82 -10.43 5.31
CA VAL A 142 4.94 -11.36 5.53
C VAL A 142 4.53 -12.59 6.31
N GLU A 143 3.37 -12.55 6.99
CA GLU A 143 2.85 -13.66 7.78
C GLU A 143 2.03 -14.66 6.96
N ILE A 144 1.57 -14.28 5.76
CA ILE A 144 0.76 -15.11 4.88
C ILE A 144 1.59 -16.30 4.34
N ASP A 145 1.09 -17.52 4.54
CA ASP A 145 1.82 -18.75 4.22
C ASP A 145 2.19 -18.87 2.74
N ILE A 146 1.27 -18.57 1.82
CA ILE A 146 1.55 -18.60 0.37
C ILE A 146 2.62 -17.59 -0.04
N ILE A 147 2.77 -16.50 0.72
CA ILE A 147 3.82 -15.49 0.50
C ILE A 147 5.15 -15.98 1.08
N LYS A 148 5.15 -16.54 2.30
CA LYS A 148 6.35 -17.10 2.95
C LYS A 148 7.03 -18.20 2.12
N GLN A 149 6.23 -19.01 1.45
CA GLN A 149 6.72 -20.13 0.62
C GLN A 149 7.18 -19.68 -0.78
N ASN A 150 6.93 -18.43 -1.18
CA ASN A 150 7.26 -17.95 -2.52
C ASN A 150 8.75 -17.64 -2.67
N LYS A 151 9.35 -18.00 -3.82
CA LYS A 151 10.77 -17.71 -4.13
C LYS A 151 11.14 -16.23 -4.06
N HIS A 152 10.16 -15.33 -4.22
CA HIS A 152 10.38 -13.88 -4.14
C HIS A 152 10.23 -13.31 -2.72
N TYR A 153 9.95 -14.13 -1.70
CA TYR A 153 9.71 -13.70 -0.32
C TYR A 153 10.83 -12.81 0.23
N LYS A 154 12.09 -13.20 0.06
CA LYS A 154 13.24 -12.41 0.56
C LYS A 154 13.36 -11.03 -0.09
N ARG A 155 12.94 -10.91 -1.35
CA ARG A 155 12.88 -9.61 -2.04
C ARG A 155 11.75 -8.75 -1.47
N LEU A 156 10.60 -9.36 -1.19
CA LEU A 156 9.46 -8.69 -0.56
C LEU A 156 9.84 -8.17 0.83
N GLU A 157 10.40 -9.02 1.69
CA GLU A 157 10.86 -8.68 3.05
C GLU A 157 11.86 -7.49 3.03
N LYS A 158 12.81 -7.50 2.08
CA LYS A 158 13.75 -6.39 1.89
C LYS A 158 13.05 -5.08 1.52
N ASN A 159 12.06 -5.13 0.63
CA ASN A 159 11.31 -3.94 0.21
C ASN A 159 10.43 -3.42 1.36
N ILE A 160 9.79 -4.31 2.12
CA ILE A 160 9.02 -3.96 3.31
C ILE A 160 9.90 -3.23 4.33
N ASN A 161 11.07 -3.78 4.64
CA ASN A 161 12.01 -3.17 5.57
C ASN A 161 12.45 -1.76 5.14
N LYS A 162 12.58 -1.51 3.84
CA LYS A 162 12.87 -0.15 3.34
C LYS A 162 11.71 0.80 3.58
N ILE A 163 10.49 0.36 3.31
CA ILE A 163 9.27 1.17 3.48
C ILE A 163 9.02 1.44 4.97
N MET A 164 9.20 0.44 5.83
CA MET A 164 9.11 0.59 7.29
C MET A 164 10.07 1.67 7.81
N LYS A 165 11.32 1.68 7.35
CA LYS A 165 12.28 2.74 7.71
C LYS A 165 11.87 4.13 7.22
N ALA A 166 11.31 4.22 6.01
CA ALA A 166 10.77 5.46 5.47
C ALA A 166 9.56 5.95 6.28
N LEU A 167 8.68 5.03 6.66
CA LEU A 167 7.51 5.29 7.50
C LEU A 167 7.91 5.77 8.90
N ASP A 168 8.87 5.13 9.55
CA ASP A 168 9.41 5.56 10.86
C ASP A 168 9.99 6.97 10.76
N SER A 169 10.73 7.22 9.67
CA SER A 169 11.35 8.51 9.39
C SER A 169 10.32 9.62 9.16
N PHE A 170 9.19 9.30 8.52
CA PHE A 170 8.05 10.18 8.33
C PHE A 170 7.31 10.44 9.64
N ASN A 171 6.92 9.38 10.36
CA ASN A 171 6.20 9.48 11.65
C ASN A 171 6.97 10.30 12.69
N LYS A 172 8.30 10.11 12.77
CA LYS A 172 9.14 10.93 13.67
C LYS A 172 9.09 12.41 13.32
N LEU A 173 9.11 12.75 12.03
CA LEU A 173 9.02 14.15 11.61
C LEU A 173 7.62 14.70 11.87
N PHE A 174 6.58 13.93 11.56
CA PHE A 174 5.19 14.30 11.78
C PHE A 174 4.96 14.68 13.25
N ARG A 175 5.27 13.79 14.20
CA ARG A 175 5.14 14.05 15.63
C ARG A 175 5.98 15.22 16.15
N HIS A 176 7.18 15.42 15.61
CA HIS A 176 8.01 16.55 16.02
C HIS A 176 7.41 17.89 15.59
N THR A 177 6.78 17.92 14.41
CA THR A 177 6.12 19.14 13.88
C THR A 177 4.91 19.51 14.75
N GLU A 178 4.26 18.54 15.40
CA GLU A 178 3.16 18.80 16.34
C GLU A 178 3.61 19.41 17.67
N MET A 179 4.84 19.15 18.12
CA MET A 179 5.36 19.66 19.39
C MET A 179 5.82 21.13 19.31
N THR A 180 6.07 21.65 18.11
CA THR A 180 6.56 23.02 17.92
C THR A 180 5.44 24.05 17.73
N ASP A 181 4.20 23.60 17.57
CA ASP A 181 3.02 24.44 17.31
C ASP A 181 2.11 24.63 18.56
N ALA A 182 2.57 24.19 19.75
CA ALA A 182 1.91 24.34 21.05
C ALA A 182 2.67 25.33 21.95
#